data_AF-A0AAU5MPZ5-F1
#
_entry.id   AF-A0AAU5MPZ5-F1
#
_cell.length_a   1.000
_cell.length_b   1.000
_cell.length_c   1.000
_cell.angle_alpha   90.00
_cell.angle_beta   90.00
_cell.angle_gamma   90.00
#
_symmetry.space_group_name_H-M   'P 1'
#
loop_
_entity.id
_entity.type
_entity.pdbx_description
1 polymer ?
#
loop_
_entity_poly.entity_id
_entity_poly.type
_entity_poly.pdbx_seq_one_letter_code
_entity_poly.pdbx_strand_id
1 'polypeptide(L)'
;MPIPVPRLARRAWTAAGAVCALALSLLVAVPASGSAAASGCRADYTVNEWTGGYTAELRVTNEGPALGDWRVTWTYEGDQHVTSAWNATVTQTGHTVTAVNTAWNGALATGGTVGFGVQGTSGAGGPAPTGFALNGVSCGGDTTTPPTTPPPTTPPPTTPPSAECGDAVVCDDFENQAGSVPAGDWKFTAPDCQGTGTAAVDTDIAHSGTRSLRLDGKAGYCNHAFVASTADLSSVGPVLYVRMWVRHTTALPAAHVAFVSMPDSSQGGKALRIGGQNGALQWNRESDDATLPAQSPTGVGLSRPLPTDTWQCLRFAVDTSAPGLDTWLGDEQVPGLHADGVPTRDIDDQWLSRTTPPRPTALRLGWESYGTGDDTLWFDDVAVGSSPVGC
;
A
#
# COMPACT_ATOMS: atom_id res chain seq x y z
N MET A 1 -83.57 16.09 6.32
CA MET A 1 -83.16 17.51 6.50
C MET A 1 -82.34 17.95 5.29
N PRO A 2 -82.20 19.26 5.02
CA PRO A 2 -82.29 19.78 3.64
C PRO A 2 -80.97 19.84 2.83
N ILE A 3 -81.14 20.05 1.52
CA ILE A 3 -80.13 20.24 0.47
C ILE A 3 -79.92 21.76 0.24
N PRO A 4 -78.70 22.22 -0.08
CA PRO A 4 -78.48 22.96 -1.34
C PRO A 4 -77.15 22.58 -2.04
N VAL A 5 -77.08 22.15 -3.32
CA VAL A 5 -77.00 22.91 -4.61
C VAL A 5 -76.20 24.23 -4.62
N PRO A 6 -75.62 24.70 -5.76
CA PRO A 6 -75.44 24.08 -7.10
C PRO A 6 -74.07 24.28 -7.83
N ARG A 7 -73.87 23.51 -8.92
CA ARG A 7 -73.39 23.84 -10.30
C ARG A 7 -72.59 25.17 -10.52
N LEU A 8 -71.57 25.24 -11.41
CA LEU A 8 -71.70 25.08 -12.89
C LEU A 8 -70.34 25.04 -13.63
N ALA A 9 -70.23 24.14 -14.64
CA ALA A 9 -69.61 24.36 -15.98
C ALA A 9 -68.08 24.69 -16.12
N ARG A 10 -67.38 24.46 -17.25
CA ARG A 10 -67.76 24.19 -18.67
C ARG A 10 -66.55 23.65 -19.48
N ARG A 11 -66.81 22.82 -20.51
CA ARG A 11 -66.00 22.62 -21.76
C ARG A 11 -64.57 22.00 -21.61
N ALA A 12 -63.96 21.35 -22.61
CA ALA A 12 -64.41 20.68 -23.85
C ALA A 12 -63.21 19.88 -24.45
N TRP A 13 -63.48 18.86 -25.30
CA TRP A 13 -62.79 18.47 -26.57
C TRP A 13 -61.26 18.76 -26.67
N THR A 14 -60.32 17.87 -27.03
CA THR A 14 -60.26 16.61 -27.85
C THR A 14 -58.86 15.98 -27.59
N ALA A 15 -58.50 14.73 -27.89
CA ALA A 15 -58.22 14.17 -29.23
C ALA A 15 -57.80 12.67 -29.15
N ALA A 16 -57.52 12.04 -30.29
CA ALA A 16 -57.35 10.58 -30.46
C ALA A 16 -55.92 10.03 -30.21
N GLY A 17 -55.81 8.70 -30.04
CA GLY A 17 -54.53 7.98 -30.02
C GLY A 17 -54.69 6.46 -30.13
N ALA A 18 -53.84 5.81 -30.93
CA ALA A 18 -53.82 4.37 -31.23
C ALA A 18 -52.34 3.92 -31.42
N VAL A 19 -51.95 2.66 -31.58
CA VAL A 19 -52.69 1.42 -31.93
C VAL A 19 -51.92 0.18 -31.40
N CYS A 20 -52.49 -1.03 -31.54
CA CYS A 20 -51.89 -2.39 -31.48
C CYS A 20 -50.59 -2.69 -30.69
N ALA A 21 -50.60 -3.83 -29.98
CA ALA A 21 -49.43 -4.70 -29.87
C ALA A 21 -49.82 -6.19 -29.81
N LEU A 22 -49.21 -6.99 -30.68
CA LEU A 22 -49.21 -8.45 -30.70
C LEU A 22 -47.74 -8.85 -30.87
N ALA A 23 -47.16 -9.65 -29.96
CA ALA A 23 -45.74 -10.01 -30.01
C ALA A 23 -45.52 -11.49 -29.69
N LEU A 24 -44.64 -12.12 -30.46
CA LEU A 24 -44.32 -13.55 -30.41
C LEU A 24 -43.35 -13.89 -29.28
N SER A 25 -43.42 -15.13 -28.83
CA SER A 25 -42.47 -15.78 -27.93
C SER A 25 -41.09 -16.00 -28.58
N LEU A 26 -40.02 -15.58 -27.91
CA LEU A 26 -38.65 -15.99 -28.20
C LEU A 26 -38.13 -16.85 -27.02
N LEU A 27 -37.69 -18.09 -27.29
CA LEU A 27 -36.82 -18.79 -26.34
C LEU A 27 -35.39 -18.28 -26.54
N VAL A 28 -34.88 -17.55 -25.55
CA VAL A 28 -33.45 -17.24 -25.44
C VAL A 28 -32.81 -18.36 -24.61
N ALA A 29 -31.90 -19.11 -25.22
CA ALA A 29 -31.01 -19.98 -24.48
C ALA A 29 -30.02 -19.10 -23.70
N VAL A 30 -30.22 -18.97 -22.39
CA VAL A 30 -29.30 -18.27 -21.50
C VAL A 30 -28.03 -19.12 -21.39
N PRO A 31 -26.84 -18.60 -21.73
CA PRO A 31 -25.60 -19.29 -21.40
C PRO A 31 -25.51 -19.34 -19.87
N ALA A 32 -25.32 -20.53 -19.31
CA ALA A 32 -25.01 -20.65 -17.89
C ALA A 32 -23.64 -20.01 -17.67
N SER A 33 -23.62 -18.79 -17.15
CA SER A 33 -22.42 -18.18 -16.60
C SER A 33 -21.84 -19.17 -15.60
N GLY A 34 -20.65 -19.70 -15.87
CA GLY A 34 -19.94 -20.48 -14.88
C GLY A 34 -19.73 -19.58 -13.66
N SER A 35 -20.42 -19.87 -12.56
CA SER A 35 -20.07 -19.23 -11.31
C SER A 35 -18.66 -19.70 -11.00
N ALA A 36 -17.68 -18.81 -11.16
CA ALA A 36 -16.47 -18.92 -10.38
C ALA A 36 -16.92 -19.14 -8.92
N ALA A 37 -16.39 -20.17 -8.27
CA ALA A 37 -16.60 -20.32 -6.84
C ALA A 37 -15.89 -19.12 -6.22
N ALA A 38 -16.66 -18.13 -5.76
CA ALA A 38 -16.10 -16.95 -5.13
C ALA A 38 -15.22 -17.41 -3.96
N SER A 39 -14.01 -16.87 -3.88
CA SER A 39 -13.13 -17.08 -2.73
C SER A 39 -13.89 -16.73 -1.46
N GLY A 40 -13.93 -17.66 -0.50
CA GLY A 40 -14.55 -17.38 0.80
C GLY A 40 -13.65 -16.51 1.68
N CYS A 41 -12.39 -16.37 1.30
CA CYS A 41 -11.37 -15.64 2.02
C CYS A 41 -10.17 -15.30 1.14
N ARG A 42 -9.39 -14.35 1.64
CA ARG A 42 -7.99 -14.11 1.27
C ARG A 42 -7.12 -14.46 2.48
N ALA A 43 -5.96 -15.06 2.24
CA ALA A 43 -4.99 -15.41 3.27
C ALA A 43 -3.59 -14.98 2.82
N ASP A 44 -2.98 -14.09 3.61
CA ASP A 44 -1.64 -13.58 3.40
C ASP A 44 -0.71 -14.17 4.48
N TYR A 45 0.45 -14.70 4.07
CA TYR A 45 1.43 -15.36 4.94
C TYR A 45 2.79 -14.66 4.79
N THR A 46 3.23 -13.92 5.80
CA THR A 46 4.51 -13.21 5.81
C THR A 46 5.47 -13.93 6.74
N VAL A 47 6.62 -14.38 6.24
CA VAL A 47 7.62 -15.14 7.01
C VAL A 47 8.92 -14.37 7.17
N ASN A 48 9.49 -14.45 8.38
CA ASN A 48 10.85 -14.09 8.72
C ASN A 48 11.57 -15.35 9.21
N GLU A 49 12.49 -15.89 8.42
CA GLU A 49 13.21 -17.13 8.71
C GLU A 49 14.70 -16.91 9.01
N TRP A 50 15.29 -17.85 9.74
CA TRP A 50 16.70 -17.94 10.07
C TRP A 50 17.13 -19.41 10.12
N THR A 51 18.43 -19.67 10.24
CA THR A 51 18.95 -21.04 10.30
C THR A 51 18.33 -21.82 11.46
N GLY A 52 17.45 -22.78 11.15
CA GLY A 52 16.79 -23.65 12.13
C GLY A 52 15.47 -23.14 12.70
N GLY A 53 14.92 -22.01 12.21
CA GLY A 53 13.63 -21.51 12.70
C GLY A 53 13.03 -20.37 11.90
N TYR A 54 11.76 -20.09 12.20
CA TYR A 54 11.01 -19.03 11.56
C TYR A 54 9.97 -18.43 12.50
N THR A 55 9.56 -17.22 12.15
CA THR A 55 8.34 -16.56 12.61
C THR A 55 7.50 -16.26 11.38
N ALA A 56 6.19 -16.50 11.42
CA ALA A 56 5.28 -16.06 10.37
C ALA A 56 4.03 -15.40 10.94
N GLU A 57 3.62 -14.30 10.33
CA GLU A 57 2.35 -13.62 10.60
C GLU A 57 1.36 -14.01 9.49
N LEU A 58 0.14 -14.35 9.89
CA LEU A 58 -0.96 -14.76 9.04
C LEU A 58 -2.09 -13.73 9.16
N ARG A 59 -2.57 -13.27 8.01
CA ARG A 59 -3.74 -12.40 7.91
C ARG A 59 -4.78 -13.08 7.05
N VAL A 60 -5.97 -13.31 7.62
CA VAL A 60 -7.07 -13.96 6.89
C VAL A 60 -8.28 -13.04 6.87
N THR A 61 -8.64 -12.61 5.67
CA THR A 61 -9.81 -11.76 5.38
C THR A 61 -10.98 -12.63 5.00
N ASN A 62 -12.13 -12.45 5.67
CA ASN A 62 -13.37 -13.13 5.35
C ASN A 62 -14.08 -12.43 4.18
N GLU A 63 -14.07 -13.04 3.00
CA GLU A 63 -14.78 -12.52 1.81
C GLU A 63 -16.22 -13.06 1.74
N GLY A 64 -16.58 -14.01 2.62
CA GLY A 64 -17.91 -14.58 2.77
C GLY A 64 -18.77 -13.92 3.86
N PRO A 65 -19.89 -14.55 4.27
CA PRO A 65 -20.75 -14.06 5.34
C PRO A 65 -20.04 -13.93 6.70
N ALA A 66 -20.49 -13.01 7.54
CA ALA A 66 -19.92 -12.80 8.87
C ALA A 66 -19.92 -14.08 9.74
N LEU A 67 -18.79 -14.31 10.41
CA LEU A 67 -18.52 -15.48 11.24
C LEU A 67 -18.52 -15.11 12.74
N GLY A 68 -19.00 -16.01 13.60
CA GLY A 68 -18.93 -15.88 15.06
C GLY A 68 -17.67 -16.49 15.68
N ASP A 69 -17.08 -17.44 14.96
CA ASP A 69 -15.84 -18.16 15.26
C ASP A 69 -15.11 -18.49 13.95
N TRP A 70 -13.78 -18.60 14.00
CA TRP A 70 -12.98 -18.91 12.83
C TRP A 70 -11.93 -19.98 13.10
N ARG A 71 -11.71 -20.78 12.06
CA ARG A 71 -10.66 -21.78 11.92
C ARG A 71 -9.96 -21.55 10.59
N VAL A 72 -8.65 -21.34 10.66
CA VAL A 72 -7.78 -21.27 9.49
C VAL A 72 -6.96 -22.55 9.41
N THR A 73 -6.95 -23.20 8.24
CA THR A 73 -6.12 -24.37 7.97
C THR A 73 -5.18 -24.11 6.81
N TRP A 74 -3.96 -24.61 6.87
CA TRP A 74 -2.98 -24.59 5.79
C TRP A 74 -2.05 -25.80 5.86
N THR A 75 -1.26 -26.03 4.82
CA THR A 75 -0.30 -27.14 4.74
C THR A 75 1.11 -26.61 4.50
N TYR A 76 2.08 -27.12 5.26
CA TYR A 76 3.51 -26.89 5.02
C TYR A 76 4.09 -27.97 4.10
N GLU A 77 4.62 -27.58 2.95
CA GLU A 77 5.23 -28.51 1.99
C GLU A 77 6.63 -29.02 2.42
N GLY A 78 7.26 -28.34 3.39
CA GLY A 78 8.56 -28.71 3.96
C GLY A 78 8.47 -29.35 5.35
N ASP A 79 9.57 -29.27 6.09
CA ASP A 79 9.72 -29.79 7.46
C ASP A 79 9.33 -28.77 8.55
N GLN A 80 8.62 -27.70 8.18
CA GLN A 80 8.24 -26.64 9.13
C GLN A 80 7.34 -27.18 10.25
N HIS A 81 7.69 -26.84 11.50
CA HIS A 81 6.96 -27.28 12.68
C HIS A 81 6.72 -26.12 13.65
N VAL A 82 5.45 -25.80 13.91
CA VAL A 82 5.03 -24.74 14.85
C VAL A 82 5.36 -25.13 16.29
N THR A 83 6.11 -24.28 16.98
CA THR A 83 6.51 -24.43 18.38
C THR A 83 5.79 -23.46 19.32
N SER A 84 5.36 -22.30 18.84
CA SER A 84 4.50 -21.36 19.59
C SER A 84 3.62 -20.51 18.66
N ALA A 85 2.62 -19.84 19.22
CA ALA A 85 1.71 -18.96 18.48
C ALA A 85 1.13 -17.85 19.39
N TRP A 86 0.66 -16.76 18.78
CA TRP A 86 -0.09 -15.68 19.43
C TRP A 86 -1.37 -15.36 18.66
N ASN A 87 -2.35 -14.78 19.35
CA ASN A 87 -3.68 -14.42 18.84
C ASN A 87 -4.51 -15.58 18.23
N ALA A 88 -3.99 -16.81 18.26
CA ALA A 88 -4.66 -18.05 17.87
C ALA A 88 -4.26 -19.19 18.80
N THR A 89 -5.12 -20.20 18.92
CA THR A 89 -4.69 -21.53 19.40
C THR A 89 -4.33 -22.36 18.18
N VAL A 90 -3.07 -22.80 18.08
CA VAL A 90 -2.55 -23.49 16.89
C VAL A 90 -2.20 -24.93 17.23
N THR A 91 -2.55 -25.85 16.33
CA THR A 91 -2.21 -27.27 16.39
C THR A 91 -1.70 -27.72 15.03
N GLN A 92 -0.73 -28.64 15.01
CA GLN A 92 -0.18 -29.20 13.79
C GLN A 92 -0.22 -30.73 13.85
N THR A 93 -0.68 -31.37 12.77
CA THR A 93 -0.69 -32.83 12.61
C THR A 93 -0.04 -33.18 11.28
N GLY A 94 1.19 -33.69 11.34
CA GLY A 94 2.04 -33.83 10.15
C GLY A 94 2.28 -32.46 9.51
N HIS A 95 1.97 -32.34 8.22
CA HIS A 95 2.13 -31.10 7.44
C HIS A 95 0.97 -30.11 7.60
N THR A 96 -0.20 -30.56 8.05
CA THR A 96 -1.39 -29.70 8.16
C THR A 96 -1.41 -28.97 9.51
N VAL A 97 -1.56 -27.64 9.44
CA VAL A 97 -1.71 -26.76 10.59
C VAL A 97 -3.14 -26.26 10.67
N THR A 98 -3.67 -26.15 11.89
CA THR A 98 -4.99 -25.60 12.20
C THR A 98 -4.85 -24.56 13.30
N ALA A 99 -5.17 -23.31 12.96
CA ALA A 99 -5.35 -22.20 13.89
C ALA A 99 -6.84 -21.99 14.16
N VAL A 100 -7.22 -21.79 15.43
CA VAL A 100 -8.57 -21.36 15.82
C VAL A 100 -8.51 -20.10 16.66
N ASN A 101 -9.58 -19.32 16.62
CA ASN A 101 -9.71 -18.10 17.39
C ASN A 101 -9.53 -18.32 18.91
N THR A 102 -9.07 -17.27 19.57
CA THR A 102 -9.14 -17.16 21.03
C THR A 102 -10.50 -16.60 21.45
N ALA A 103 -10.77 -16.54 22.76
CA ALA A 103 -12.06 -16.10 23.28
C ALA A 103 -12.44 -14.64 22.94
N TRP A 104 -11.47 -13.79 22.56
CA TRP A 104 -11.69 -12.36 22.32
C TRP A 104 -11.69 -11.95 20.84
N ASN A 105 -11.28 -12.82 19.91
CA ASN A 105 -11.19 -12.51 18.47
C ASN A 105 -11.97 -13.47 17.55
N GLY A 106 -13.00 -14.16 18.05
CA GLY A 106 -13.80 -15.09 17.22
C GLY A 106 -14.68 -14.42 16.16
N ALA A 107 -15.23 -13.24 16.45
CA ALA A 107 -16.10 -12.54 15.52
C ALA A 107 -15.33 -11.95 14.34
N LEU A 108 -15.69 -12.36 13.12
CA LEU A 108 -15.04 -11.92 11.88
C LEU A 108 -16.10 -11.54 10.84
N ALA A 109 -16.37 -10.24 10.72
CA ALA A 109 -17.35 -9.70 9.77
C ALA A 109 -16.97 -9.99 8.31
N THR A 110 -17.93 -9.86 7.38
CA THR A 110 -17.65 -9.82 5.94
C THR A 110 -16.73 -8.61 5.64
N GLY A 111 -15.66 -8.84 4.90
CA GLY A 111 -14.57 -7.88 4.68
C GLY A 111 -13.63 -7.69 5.88
N GLY A 112 -13.88 -8.36 7.01
CA GLY A 112 -13.03 -8.28 8.20
C GLY A 112 -11.81 -9.21 8.10
N THR A 113 -10.68 -8.76 8.64
CA THR A 113 -9.42 -9.51 8.68
C THR A 113 -9.05 -9.89 10.11
N VAL A 114 -8.59 -11.12 10.32
CA VAL A 114 -7.94 -11.53 11.56
C VAL A 114 -6.43 -11.73 11.35
N GLY A 115 -5.63 -11.16 12.26
CA GLY A 115 -4.19 -11.34 12.33
C GLY A 115 -3.78 -12.26 13.49
N PHE A 116 -2.94 -13.24 13.20
CA PHE A 116 -2.30 -14.10 14.20
C PHE A 116 -0.95 -14.58 13.70
N GLY A 117 -0.06 -15.01 14.59
CA GLY A 117 1.26 -15.46 14.18
C GLY A 117 1.70 -16.75 14.83
N VAL A 118 2.68 -17.39 14.20
CA VAL A 118 3.30 -18.64 14.59
C VAL A 118 4.82 -18.48 14.62
N GLN A 119 5.46 -19.15 15.55
CA GLN A 119 6.90 -19.39 15.54
C GLN A 119 7.12 -20.90 15.40
N GLY A 120 8.16 -21.30 14.69
CA GLY A 120 8.47 -22.71 14.49
C GLY A 120 9.93 -22.99 14.15
N THR A 121 10.24 -24.27 14.00
CA THR A 121 11.50 -24.76 13.43
C THR A 121 11.31 -25.05 11.95
N SER A 122 12.32 -24.74 11.13
CA SER A 122 12.37 -25.07 9.70
C SER A 122 13.78 -25.54 9.33
N GLY A 123 13.87 -26.38 8.30
CA GLY A 123 15.10 -26.66 7.59
C GLY A 123 15.58 -25.44 6.77
N ALA A 124 16.55 -25.66 5.88
CA ALA A 124 17.06 -24.59 5.02
C ALA A 124 16.08 -24.26 3.88
N GLY A 125 15.38 -23.13 3.98
CA GLY A 125 14.52 -22.58 2.93
C GLY A 125 13.24 -23.39 2.70
N GLY A 126 12.39 -23.50 3.73
CA GLY A 126 11.14 -24.24 3.65
C GLY A 126 10.14 -23.57 2.70
N PRO A 127 9.50 -24.29 1.75
CA PRO A 127 8.59 -23.66 0.78
C PRO A 127 7.39 -22.98 1.46
N ALA A 128 6.86 -21.93 0.82
CA ALA A 128 5.66 -21.25 1.28
C ALA A 128 4.47 -22.22 1.43
N PRO A 129 3.65 -22.09 2.49
CA PRO A 129 2.52 -22.97 2.72
C PRO A 129 1.43 -22.85 1.66
N THR A 130 0.68 -23.93 1.47
CA THR A 130 -0.40 -24.04 0.48
C THR A 130 -1.76 -24.35 1.14
N GLY A 131 -2.84 -24.29 0.35
CA GLY A 131 -4.15 -24.82 0.76
C GLY A 131 -4.81 -24.07 1.91
N PHE A 132 -4.65 -22.74 1.97
CA PHE A 132 -5.33 -21.90 2.95
C PHE A 132 -6.85 -22.00 2.83
N ALA A 133 -7.53 -22.25 3.95
CA ALA A 133 -8.99 -22.25 4.03
C ALA A 133 -9.50 -21.66 5.35
N LEU A 134 -10.60 -20.90 5.28
CA LEU A 134 -11.33 -20.31 6.40
C LEU A 134 -12.63 -21.09 6.62
N ASN A 135 -12.79 -21.70 7.79
CA ASN A 135 -13.93 -22.58 8.13
C ASN A 135 -14.22 -23.68 7.07
N GLY A 136 -13.18 -24.13 6.35
CA GLY A 136 -13.27 -25.13 5.30
C GLY A 136 -13.59 -24.59 3.89
N VAL A 137 -13.76 -23.27 3.73
CA VAL A 137 -13.85 -22.62 2.42
C VAL A 137 -12.46 -22.20 1.98
N SER A 138 -12.04 -22.59 0.77
CA SER A 138 -10.73 -22.24 0.23
C SER A 138 -10.58 -20.72 0.10
N CYS A 139 -9.41 -20.22 0.45
CA CYS A 139 -8.99 -18.87 0.12
C CYS A 139 -8.35 -18.84 -1.28
N GLY A 140 -8.45 -17.71 -1.99
CA GLY A 140 -7.55 -17.39 -3.10
C GLY A 140 -8.16 -16.98 -4.44
N GLY A 141 -7.40 -16.15 -5.16
CA GLY A 141 -7.37 -16.07 -6.61
C GLY A 141 -5.96 -16.41 -7.09
N ASP A 142 -5.85 -17.37 -8.01
CA ASP A 142 -4.66 -17.80 -8.76
C ASP A 142 -3.30 -17.83 -8.03
N THR A 143 -3.06 -18.90 -7.26
CA THR A 143 -1.69 -19.43 -7.09
C THR A 143 -1.21 -20.04 -8.41
N THR A 144 -0.77 -19.20 -9.35
CA THR A 144 -0.07 -19.67 -10.54
C THR A 144 1.26 -20.29 -10.13
N THR A 145 1.34 -21.62 -10.14
CA THR A 145 2.62 -22.32 -9.96
C THR A 145 3.55 -21.93 -11.12
N PRO A 146 4.80 -21.51 -10.88
CA PRO A 146 5.73 -21.21 -11.97
C PRO A 146 5.91 -22.42 -12.90
N PRO A 147 5.70 -22.29 -14.22
CA PRO A 147 6.01 -23.37 -15.15
C PRO A 147 7.52 -23.63 -15.16
N THR A 148 7.95 -24.88 -14.94
CA THR A 148 9.36 -25.28 -15.02
C THR A 148 9.88 -25.41 -16.46
N THR A 149 9.47 -24.49 -17.35
CA THR A 149 9.90 -24.42 -18.75
C THR A 149 10.47 -23.02 -19.01
N PRO A 150 11.65 -22.89 -19.65
CA PRO A 150 12.27 -21.58 -19.88
C PRO A 150 11.35 -20.63 -20.68
N PRO A 151 11.29 -19.32 -20.34
CA PRO A 151 10.46 -18.37 -21.07
C PRO A 151 10.84 -18.26 -22.56
N PRO A 152 9.87 -18.09 -23.47
CA PRO A 152 10.15 -17.60 -24.82
C PRO A 152 10.74 -16.19 -24.76
N THR A 153 11.76 -15.91 -25.57
CA THR A 153 12.47 -14.61 -25.62
C THR A 153 11.69 -13.53 -26.40
N THR A 154 10.40 -13.36 -26.12
CA THR A 154 9.56 -12.33 -26.75
C THR A 154 9.15 -11.31 -25.69
N PRO A 155 9.49 -10.02 -25.84
CA PRO A 155 9.12 -8.99 -24.87
C PRO A 155 7.60 -8.89 -24.68
N PRO A 156 7.11 -8.54 -23.48
CA PRO A 156 5.71 -8.18 -23.29
C PRO A 156 5.36 -6.93 -24.12
N PRO A 157 4.08 -6.72 -24.47
CA PRO A 157 3.69 -5.59 -25.33
C PRO A 157 3.88 -4.26 -24.61
N THR A 158 4.69 -3.38 -25.18
CA THR A 158 4.86 -1.98 -24.74
C THR A 158 3.55 -1.22 -24.92
N THR A 159 2.76 -1.12 -23.85
CA THR A 159 1.66 -0.15 -23.74
C THR A 159 2.10 0.89 -22.71
N PRO A 160 2.20 2.19 -23.05
CA PRO A 160 2.74 3.19 -22.12
C PRO A 160 1.76 3.45 -20.96
N PRO A 161 2.16 3.30 -19.69
CA PRO A 161 1.29 3.54 -18.53
C PRO A 161 1.09 5.02 -18.15
N SER A 162 1.16 5.96 -19.11
CA SER A 162 0.79 7.36 -18.88
C SER A 162 -0.73 7.58 -18.67
N ALA A 163 -1.54 6.53 -18.63
CA ALA A 163 -3.00 6.59 -18.51
C ALA A 163 -3.51 6.49 -17.05
N GLU A 164 -2.68 6.10 -16.09
CA GLU A 164 -3.14 5.73 -14.73
C GLU A 164 -3.13 6.87 -13.70
N CYS A 165 -2.43 7.98 -13.97
CA CYS A 165 -2.30 9.08 -12.99
C CYS A 165 -3.40 10.15 -13.09
N GLY A 166 -4.21 10.18 -14.15
CA GLY A 166 -5.16 11.26 -14.41
C GLY A 166 -4.49 12.64 -14.56
N ASP A 167 -5.08 13.68 -13.96
CA ASP A 167 -4.58 15.07 -13.99
C ASP A 167 -3.43 15.34 -12.98
N ALA A 168 -2.56 14.36 -12.74
CA ALA A 168 -1.43 14.48 -11.83
C ALA A 168 -0.38 15.49 -12.35
N VAL A 169 0.20 16.29 -11.46
CA VAL A 169 1.26 17.27 -11.79
C VAL A 169 2.64 16.63 -11.96
N VAL A 170 2.81 15.40 -11.46
CA VAL A 170 3.89 14.47 -11.80
C VAL A 170 3.23 13.13 -12.12
N CYS A 171 3.59 12.53 -13.25
CA CYS A 171 3.23 11.16 -13.62
C CYS A 171 4.37 10.63 -14.50
N ASP A 172 5.26 9.82 -13.92
CA ASP A 172 6.43 9.30 -14.63
C ASP A 172 6.66 7.82 -14.30
N ASP A 173 6.68 7.00 -15.34
CA ASP A 173 7.01 5.57 -15.39
C ASP A 173 8.50 5.35 -15.72
N PHE A 174 9.27 6.44 -15.82
CA PHE A 174 10.67 6.49 -16.23
C PHE A 174 10.97 5.91 -17.63
N GLU A 175 9.99 5.42 -18.40
CA GLU A 175 10.20 4.82 -19.73
C GLU A 175 10.73 5.85 -20.75
N ASN A 176 10.40 7.12 -20.54
CA ASN A 176 10.87 8.25 -21.35
C ASN A 176 12.34 8.64 -21.10
N GLN A 177 13.01 8.05 -20.11
CA GLN A 177 14.40 8.37 -19.79
C GLN A 177 15.38 7.80 -20.84
N ALA A 178 16.00 8.68 -21.63
CA ALA A 178 16.86 8.26 -22.75
C ALA A 178 18.32 7.90 -22.37
N GLY A 179 18.76 8.21 -21.15
CA GLY A 179 20.14 8.00 -20.69
C GLY A 179 20.19 7.43 -19.27
N SER A 180 21.40 7.13 -18.78
CA SER A 180 21.62 6.56 -17.44
C SER A 180 21.53 7.56 -16.28
N VAL A 181 21.25 8.83 -16.56
CA VAL A 181 21.14 9.91 -15.56
C VAL A 181 19.72 10.48 -15.64
N PRO A 182 18.96 10.54 -14.53
CA PRO A 182 17.61 11.09 -14.52
C PRO A 182 17.55 12.54 -15.02
N ALA A 183 16.63 12.81 -15.92
CA ALA A 183 16.46 14.10 -16.59
C ALA A 183 14.98 14.42 -16.86
N GLY A 184 14.71 15.59 -17.47
CA GLY A 184 13.36 16.03 -17.81
C GLY A 184 12.62 16.53 -16.58
N ASP A 185 11.61 15.79 -16.15
CA ASP A 185 10.81 16.10 -14.95
C ASP A 185 11.56 15.80 -13.64
N TRP A 186 12.79 15.28 -13.75
CA TRP A 186 13.65 14.88 -12.65
C TRP A 186 15.03 15.55 -12.71
N LYS A 187 15.59 15.87 -11.54
CA LYS A 187 16.92 16.45 -11.39
C LYS A 187 17.62 15.95 -10.13
N PHE A 188 18.84 15.43 -10.27
CA PHE A 188 19.70 15.08 -9.13
C PHE A 188 19.94 16.29 -8.20
N THR A 189 19.86 16.06 -6.89
CA THR A 189 20.14 17.04 -5.85
C THR A 189 20.78 16.41 -4.61
N ALA A 190 21.75 17.12 -4.05
CA ALA A 190 22.33 16.85 -2.74
C ALA A 190 22.46 18.20 -2.00
N PRO A 191 21.45 18.60 -1.20
CA PRO A 191 21.50 19.83 -0.41
C PRO A 191 22.74 19.92 0.48
N ASP A 192 23.29 21.13 0.65
CA ASP A 192 24.40 21.47 1.57
C ASP A 192 25.77 20.84 1.27
N CYS A 193 25.86 19.52 1.03
CA CYS A 193 27.08 18.82 0.65
C CYS A 193 26.82 17.54 -0.16
N GLN A 194 27.76 17.16 -1.02
CA GLN A 194 27.70 15.95 -1.84
C GLN A 194 28.91 15.04 -1.58
N GLY A 195 28.65 13.74 -1.51
CA GLY A 195 29.60 12.67 -1.23
C GLY A 195 29.46 11.53 -2.24
N THR A 196 29.32 10.30 -1.75
CA THR A 196 29.39 9.08 -2.57
C THR A 196 28.05 8.44 -2.96
N GLY A 197 26.92 8.95 -2.50
CA GLY A 197 25.61 8.49 -2.96
C GLY A 197 25.35 8.86 -4.43
N THR A 198 24.70 7.98 -5.18
CA THR A 198 24.44 8.17 -6.62
C THR A 198 22.99 7.92 -7.00
N ALA A 199 22.56 8.51 -8.11
CA ALA A 199 21.29 8.21 -8.76
C ALA A 199 21.52 7.84 -10.23
N ALA A 200 20.77 6.88 -10.74
CA ALA A 200 20.83 6.42 -12.11
C ALA A 200 19.43 6.03 -12.62
N VAL A 201 19.30 5.94 -13.94
CA VAL A 201 18.19 5.21 -14.57
C VAL A 201 18.65 3.77 -14.73
N ASP A 202 18.00 2.85 -14.02
CA ASP A 202 18.26 1.41 -14.12
C ASP A 202 17.44 0.83 -15.27
N THR A 203 17.94 -0.23 -15.91
CA THR A 203 17.27 -0.96 -17.01
C THR A 203 17.15 -2.45 -16.75
N ASP A 204 17.68 -2.93 -15.62
CA ASP A 204 17.66 -4.34 -15.21
C ASP A 204 16.56 -4.59 -14.17
N ILE A 205 16.16 -3.54 -13.42
CA ILE A 205 15.12 -3.58 -12.39
C ILE A 205 14.13 -2.43 -12.64
N ALA A 206 12.87 -2.79 -12.83
CA ALA A 206 11.72 -1.89 -12.97
C ALA A 206 10.46 -2.54 -12.36
N HIS A 207 9.43 -1.76 -12.08
CA HIS A 207 8.11 -2.22 -11.66
C HIS A 207 7.21 -2.37 -12.89
N SER A 208 7.00 -1.29 -13.63
CA SER A 208 6.40 -1.31 -14.95
C SER A 208 7.50 -1.24 -16.03
N GLY A 209 7.13 -1.40 -17.30
CA GLY A 209 8.04 -1.15 -18.43
C GLY A 209 9.39 -1.89 -18.36
N THR A 210 10.47 -1.11 -18.46
CA THR A 210 11.87 -1.53 -18.58
C THR A 210 12.87 -0.61 -17.87
N ARG A 211 12.41 0.47 -17.22
CA ARG A 211 13.25 1.48 -16.57
C ARG A 211 12.71 1.82 -15.20
N SER A 212 13.60 2.17 -14.28
CA SER A 212 13.20 2.83 -13.04
C SER A 212 14.30 3.77 -12.53
N LEU A 213 13.95 4.61 -11.56
CA LEU A 213 14.91 5.46 -10.88
C LEU A 213 15.62 4.66 -9.79
N ARG A 214 16.92 4.40 -9.94
CA ARG A 214 17.77 3.80 -8.91
C ARG A 214 18.55 4.83 -8.11
N LEU A 215 18.63 4.61 -6.81
CA LEU A 215 19.46 5.31 -5.84
C LEU A 215 20.40 4.31 -5.15
N ASP A 216 21.71 4.55 -5.22
CA ASP A 216 22.68 3.85 -4.36
C ASP A 216 22.99 4.76 -3.16
N GLY A 217 22.21 4.56 -2.09
CA GLY A 217 22.30 5.29 -0.84
C GLY A 217 23.52 4.90 0.00
N LYS A 218 24.11 5.89 0.67
CA LYS A 218 25.32 5.74 1.48
C LYS A 218 25.19 6.43 2.82
N ALA A 219 25.69 5.76 3.86
CA ALA A 219 25.65 6.24 5.23
C ALA A 219 26.53 7.48 5.46
N GLY A 220 26.08 8.36 6.37
CA GLY A 220 26.76 9.61 6.72
C GLY A 220 26.27 10.79 5.88
N TYR A 221 25.89 11.88 6.54
CA TYR A 221 25.01 12.91 5.99
C TYR A 221 25.38 13.39 4.58
N CYS A 222 26.63 13.80 4.32
CA CYS A 222 27.01 14.32 3.00
C CYS A 222 26.97 13.27 1.87
N ASN A 223 26.83 11.99 2.16
CA ASN A 223 26.65 10.95 1.15
C ASN A 223 25.19 10.76 0.73
N HIS A 224 24.26 11.59 1.21
CA HIS A 224 22.88 11.56 0.73
C HIS A 224 22.81 11.85 -0.78
N ALA A 225 21.79 11.27 -1.41
CA ALA A 225 21.52 11.44 -2.83
C ALA A 225 20.01 11.46 -3.03
N PHE A 226 19.52 12.46 -3.75
CA PHE A 226 18.12 12.57 -4.12
C PHE A 226 17.98 12.92 -5.60
N VAL A 227 16.81 12.61 -6.14
CA VAL A 227 16.31 13.12 -7.41
C VAL A 227 15.01 13.86 -7.13
N ALA A 228 15.00 15.15 -7.44
CA ALA A 228 13.88 16.04 -7.21
C ALA A 228 12.99 16.17 -8.45
N SER A 229 11.68 16.23 -8.25
CA SER A 229 10.72 16.66 -9.26
C SER A 229 11.02 18.11 -9.67
N THR A 230 10.90 18.44 -10.95
CA THR A 230 11.00 19.83 -11.44
C THR A 230 9.68 20.60 -11.32
N ALA A 231 8.55 19.88 -11.18
CA ALA A 231 7.23 20.44 -10.93
C ALA A 231 7.14 21.15 -9.56
N ASP A 232 6.45 22.29 -9.52
CA ASP A 232 6.13 23.03 -8.30
C ASP A 232 4.84 22.47 -7.67
N LEU A 233 4.97 21.89 -6.48
CA LEU A 233 3.86 21.27 -5.76
C LEU A 233 3.05 22.27 -4.91
N SER A 234 3.49 23.53 -4.82
CA SER A 234 2.88 24.56 -3.94
C SER A 234 1.40 24.87 -4.23
N SER A 235 0.89 24.46 -5.39
CA SER A 235 -0.50 24.67 -5.83
C SER A 235 -1.39 23.42 -5.76
N VAL A 236 -0.82 22.25 -5.43
CA VAL A 236 -1.57 20.99 -5.31
C VAL A 236 -2.36 21.01 -3.99
N GLY A 237 -3.68 20.90 -4.06
CA GLY A 237 -4.51 20.90 -2.86
C GLY A 237 -6.01 20.73 -3.11
N PRO A 238 -6.83 20.72 -2.03
CA PRO A 238 -6.43 20.97 -0.64
C PRO A 238 -5.56 19.88 -0.02
N VAL A 239 -5.65 18.64 -0.54
CA VAL A 239 -4.81 17.51 -0.17
C VAL A 239 -3.86 17.18 -1.33
N LEU A 240 -2.58 17.01 -1.03
CA LEU A 240 -1.56 16.51 -1.95
C LEU A 240 -1.46 14.99 -1.76
N TYR A 241 -1.71 14.24 -2.83
CA TYR A 241 -1.55 12.79 -2.87
C TYR A 241 -0.29 12.41 -3.63
N VAL A 242 0.44 11.43 -3.11
CA VAL A 242 1.59 10.82 -3.78
C VAL A 242 1.41 9.30 -3.82
N ARG A 243 1.72 8.69 -4.96
CA ARG A 243 1.92 7.26 -5.15
C ARG A 243 3.31 7.04 -5.74
N MET A 244 4.05 6.10 -5.20
CA MET A 244 5.26 5.56 -5.82
C MET A 244 5.29 4.05 -5.59
N TRP A 245 5.81 3.30 -6.55
CA TRP A 245 6.32 1.97 -6.25
C TRP A 245 7.76 2.13 -5.78
N VAL A 246 8.10 1.51 -4.66
CA VAL A 246 9.46 1.53 -4.09
C VAL A 246 9.93 0.10 -3.84
N ARG A 247 11.18 -0.18 -4.17
CA ARG A 247 11.90 -1.42 -3.87
C ARG A 247 13.19 -1.03 -3.18
N HIS A 248 13.65 -1.80 -2.20
CA HIS A 248 14.93 -1.55 -1.51
C HIS A 248 15.62 -2.85 -1.08
N THR A 249 16.92 -2.80 -0.81
CA THR A 249 17.76 -3.98 -0.51
C THR A 249 17.97 -4.24 0.98
N THR A 250 17.97 -3.19 1.81
CA THR A 250 18.34 -3.27 3.22
C THR A 250 17.10 -3.04 4.08
N ALA A 251 16.83 -3.94 5.03
CA ALA A 251 15.74 -3.73 5.98
C ALA A 251 15.96 -2.43 6.77
N LEU A 252 14.88 -1.66 6.98
CA LEU A 252 14.95 -0.35 7.63
C LEU A 252 15.74 -0.43 8.95
N PRO A 253 16.76 0.42 9.17
CA PRO A 253 17.62 0.30 10.33
C PRO A 253 16.94 0.79 11.62
N ALA A 254 17.62 0.54 12.75
CA ALA A 254 17.24 1.16 14.02
C ALA A 254 17.52 2.68 14.02
N ALA A 255 18.54 3.13 13.29
CA ALA A 255 18.87 4.54 13.09
C ALA A 255 17.85 5.25 12.20
N HIS A 256 17.74 6.57 12.35
CA HIS A 256 16.93 7.41 11.47
C HIS A 256 17.56 7.51 10.07
N VAL A 257 16.80 7.12 9.06
CA VAL A 257 17.07 7.32 7.62
C VAL A 257 15.86 7.96 6.96
N ALA A 258 16.05 8.66 5.84
CA ALA A 258 14.98 9.21 5.01
C ALA A 258 15.17 8.85 3.53
N PHE A 259 14.09 8.46 2.86
CA PHE A 259 14.10 8.12 1.42
C PHE A 259 13.11 8.96 0.59
N VAL A 260 12.19 9.67 1.24
CA VAL A 260 11.43 10.79 0.66
C VAL A 260 11.78 12.07 1.42
N SER A 261 12.04 13.15 0.69
CA SER A 261 12.24 14.50 1.24
C SER A 261 11.39 15.51 0.47
N MET A 262 10.57 16.28 1.18
CA MET A 262 9.68 17.29 0.62
C MET A 262 9.95 18.64 1.30
N PRO A 263 10.66 19.58 0.64
CA PRO A 263 10.85 20.93 1.14
C PRO A 263 9.50 21.59 1.43
N ASP A 264 9.33 22.14 2.63
CA ASP A 264 8.06 22.66 3.12
C ASP A 264 8.18 24.18 3.36
N SER A 265 7.39 24.96 2.61
CA SER A 265 7.38 26.42 2.73
C SER A 265 6.83 26.91 4.07
N SER A 266 5.99 26.12 4.76
CA SER A 266 5.53 26.41 6.12
C SER A 266 6.64 26.25 7.18
N GLN A 267 7.71 25.53 6.82
CA GLN A 267 8.87 25.23 7.67
C GLN A 267 10.13 25.99 7.22
N GLY A 268 9.98 27.03 6.39
CA GLY A 268 11.12 27.82 5.90
C GLY A 268 11.99 27.11 4.86
N GLY A 269 11.44 26.12 4.15
CA GLY A 269 12.14 25.31 3.16
C GLY A 269 12.76 24.03 3.71
N LYS A 270 12.75 23.84 5.03
CA LYS A 270 13.10 22.57 5.69
C LYS A 270 12.18 21.43 5.26
N ALA A 271 12.68 20.21 5.28
CA ALA A 271 11.96 19.04 4.76
C ALA A 271 10.92 18.46 5.73
N LEU A 272 9.76 18.13 5.18
CA LEU A 272 8.94 17.02 5.63
C LEU A 272 9.52 15.73 5.00
N ARG A 273 9.80 14.70 5.81
CA ARG A 273 10.54 13.50 5.39
C ARG A 273 9.71 12.24 5.63
N ILE A 274 9.83 11.25 4.74
CA ILE A 274 9.43 9.85 4.99
C ILE A 274 10.68 8.99 4.94
N GLY A 275 10.75 8.04 5.86
CA GLY A 275 11.94 7.26 6.09
C GLY A 275 11.69 6.05 6.97
N GLY A 276 12.73 5.64 7.67
CA GLY A 276 12.68 4.56 8.63
C GLY A 276 13.43 4.88 9.92
N GLN A 277 12.96 4.31 11.02
CA GLN A 277 13.64 4.27 12.31
C GLN A 277 13.08 3.09 13.12
N ASN A 278 13.89 2.49 14.00
CA ASN A 278 13.49 1.32 14.79
C ASN A 278 12.90 0.15 13.96
N GLY A 279 13.30 0.00 12.69
CA GLY A 279 12.78 -1.05 11.79
C GLY A 279 11.42 -0.77 11.15
N ALA A 280 10.81 0.39 11.38
CA ALA A 280 9.50 0.75 10.83
C ALA A 280 9.55 2.07 10.05
N LEU A 281 8.58 2.24 9.14
CA LEU A 281 8.34 3.48 8.43
C LEU A 281 8.03 4.62 9.41
N GLN A 282 8.52 5.83 9.12
CA GLN A 282 8.15 7.03 9.86
C GLN A 282 8.06 8.26 8.96
N TRP A 283 7.23 9.20 9.37
CA TRP A 283 7.38 10.60 9.04
C TRP A 283 8.34 11.29 10.02
N ASN A 284 9.07 12.28 9.53
CA ASN A 284 9.86 13.19 10.35
C ASN A 284 9.77 14.63 9.83
N ARG A 285 9.80 15.62 10.73
CA ARG A 285 9.99 17.04 10.37
C ARG A 285 11.40 17.49 10.70
N GLU A 286 12.12 18.02 9.71
CA GLU A 286 13.47 18.57 9.89
C GLU A 286 13.48 19.88 10.71
N SER A 287 12.33 20.54 10.92
CA SER A 287 12.24 21.79 11.67
C SER A 287 12.34 21.62 13.20
N ASP A 288 11.72 20.57 13.74
CA ASP A 288 11.59 20.31 15.19
C ASP A 288 11.95 18.86 15.59
N ASP A 289 12.38 18.03 14.63
CA ASP A 289 12.66 16.58 14.77
C ASP A 289 11.48 15.77 15.35
N ALA A 290 10.25 16.26 15.14
CA ALA A 290 9.06 15.51 15.46
C ALA A 290 8.93 14.27 14.56
N THR A 291 8.46 13.17 15.14
CA THR A 291 8.21 11.90 14.45
C THR A 291 6.73 11.53 14.51
N LEU A 292 6.24 10.91 13.44
CA LEU A 292 4.93 10.25 13.38
C LEU A 292 5.16 8.85 12.79
N PRO A 293 4.92 7.75 13.54
CA PRO A 293 4.54 7.79 14.95
C PRO A 293 5.70 8.30 15.82
N ALA A 294 5.37 8.77 17.02
CA ALA A 294 6.34 8.95 18.09
C ALA A 294 7.13 7.65 18.30
N GLN A 295 8.45 7.76 18.49
CA GLN A 295 9.36 6.62 18.62
C GLN A 295 9.29 5.91 19.99
N SER A 296 8.05 5.62 20.41
CA SER A 296 7.70 4.76 21.55
C SER A 296 7.44 3.32 21.07
N PRO A 297 7.45 2.31 21.96
CA PRO A 297 7.03 0.95 21.60
C PRO A 297 5.60 0.87 21.05
N THR A 298 4.69 1.72 21.57
CA THR A 298 3.29 1.81 21.11
C THR A 298 3.22 2.37 19.70
N GLY A 299 3.89 3.49 19.45
CA GLY A 299 3.88 4.18 18.16
C GLY A 299 4.54 3.35 17.07
N VAL A 300 5.77 2.87 17.30
CA VAL A 300 6.49 2.00 16.37
C VAL A 300 5.69 0.72 16.07
N GLY A 301 5.03 0.14 17.07
CA GLY A 301 4.17 -1.04 16.91
C GLY A 301 2.88 -0.82 16.10
N LEU A 302 2.52 0.44 15.81
CA LEU A 302 1.42 0.80 14.91
C LEU A 302 1.91 1.19 13.50
N SER A 303 3.22 1.35 13.31
CA SER A 303 3.84 1.43 11.99
C SER A 303 4.26 0.04 11.48
N ARG A 304 4.96 -0.02 10.34
CA ARG A 304 5.32 -1.26 9.65
C ARG A 304 6.72 -1.17 9.04
N PRO A 305 7.47 -2.28 8.93
CA PRO A 305 8.65 -2.33 8.08
C PRO A 305 8.25 -2.12 6.60
N LEU A 306 9.19 -1.61 5.80
CA LEU A 306 9.09 -1.66 4.34
C LEU A 306 9.73 -3.00 3.88
N PRO A 307 8.99 -3.92 3.22
CA PRO A 307 9.57 -5.17 2.74
C PRO A 307 10.72 -4.96 1.75
N THR A 308 11.78 -5.75 1.87
CA THR A 308 12.93 -5.72 0.94
C THR A 308 12.66 -6.54 -0.31
N ASP A 309 13.45 -6.30 -1.34
CA ASP A 309 13.54 -7.10 -2.58
C ASP A 309 12.23 -7.38 -3.33
N THR A 310 11.23 -6.55 -3.06
CA THR A 310 9.89 -6.58 -3.64
C THR A 310 9.45 -5.16 -3.92
N TRP A 311 8.62 -4.98 -4.94
CA TRP A 311 8.00 -3.69 -5.22
C TRP A 311 6.83 -3.44 -4.28
N GLN A 312 6.83 -2.28 -3.64
CA GLN A 312 5.88 -1.88 -2.62
C GLN A 312 5.20 -0.57 -3.06
N CYS A 313 3.89 -0.59 -3.26
CA CYS A 313 3.13 0.62 -3.54
C CYS A 313 3.01 1.47 -2.26
N LEU A 314 3.87 2.46 -2.11
CA LEU A 314 3.82 3.43 -1.02
C LEU A 314 2.97 4.62 -1.45
N ARG A 315 1.92 4.91 -0.69
CA ARG A 315 1.02 6.05 -0.93
C ARG A 315 0.93 6.91 0.30
N PHE A 316 0.76 8.22 0.10
CA PHE A 316 0.46 9.13 1.20
C PHE A 316 -0.37 10.32 0.76
N ALA A 317 -1.06 10.92 1.73
CA ALA A 317 -1.81 12.14 1.58
C ALA A 317 -1.32 13.19 2.59
N VAL A 318 -1.15 14.42 2.13
CA VAL A 318 -0.76 15.57 2.95
C VAL A 318 -1.86 16.62 2.84
N ASP A 319 -2.63 16.80 3.91
CA ASP A 319 -3.58 17.93 3.98
C ASP A 319 -2.77 19.23 4.10
N THR A 320 -2.98 20.15 3.17
CA THR A 320 -2.31 21.46 3.20
C THR A 320 -3.13 22.51 3.97
N SER A 321 -4.36 22.20 4.35
CA SER A 321 -5.31 23.06 5.05
C SER A 321 -5.45 22.74 6.56
N ALA A 322 -5.15 21.51 6.96
CA ALA A 322 -5.12 21.02 8.33
C ALA A 322 -3.80 20.24 8.59
N PRO A 323 -3.40 19.93 9.84
CA PRO A 323 -2.23 19.09 10.11
C PRO A 323 -2.48 17.59 9.86
N GLY A 324 -3.27 17.26 8.84
CA GLY A 324 -3.71 15.91 8.50
C GLY A 324 -2.68 15.17 7.64
N LEU A 325 -2.39 13.93 8.00
CA LEU A 325 -1.52 13.03 7.23
C LEU A 325 -2.13 11.64 7.17
N ASP A 326 -1.95 10.99 6.03
CA ASP A 326 -2.25 9.58 5.84
C ASP A 326 -1.13 8.88 5.07
N THR A 327 -0.94 7.59 5.32
CA THR A 327 0.01 6.76 4.58
C THR A 327 -0.52 5.34 4.46
N TRP A 328 -0.35 4.74 3.28
CA TRP A 328 -0.77 3.38 2.96
C TRP A 328 0.40 2.60 2.35
N LEU A 329 0.44 1.30 2.62
CA LEU A 329 1.31 0.34 1.96
C LEU A 329 0.40 -0.66 1.23
N GLY A 330 0.42 -0.65 -0.10
CA GLY A 330 -0.68 -1.21 -0.88
C GLY A 330 -1.98 -0.47 -0.58
N ASP A 331 -3.07 -1.22 -0.38
CA ASP A 331 -4.39 -0.69 0.01
C ASP A 331 -4.59 -0.52 1.52
N GLU A 332 -3.63 -0.92 2.35
CA GLU A 332 -3.78 -0.86 3.80
C GLU A 332 -3.15 0.40 4.39
N GLN A 333 -3.95 1.17 5.14
CA GLN A 333 -3.45 2.33 5.90
C GLN A 333 -2.46 1.83 6.97
N VAL A 334 -1.41 2.62 7.21
CA VAL A 334 -0.44 2.37 8.28
C VAL A 334 -0.89 3.16 9.52
N PRO A 335 -1.45 2.53 10.58
CA PRO A 335 -2.14 3.27 11.63
C PRO A 335 -1.27 4.27 12.39
N GLY A 336 0.02 3.99 12.58
CA GLY A 336 0.97 4.91 13.21
C GLY A 336 1.38 6.09 12.32
N LEU A 337 1.04 6.08 11.04
CA LEU A 337 1.32 7.15 10.06
C LEU A 337 0.05 7.92 9.64
N HIS A 338 -0.99 7.81 10.44
CA HIS A 338 -2.21 8.60 10.35
C HIS A 338 -2.17 9.72 11.41
N ALA A 339 -2.54 10.94 11.03
CA ALA A 339 -2.76 12.05 11.94
C ALA A 339 -4.10 12.72 11.59
N ASP A 340 -5.06 12.66 12.51
CA ASP A 340 -6.42 13.22 12.35
C ASP A 340 -6.57 14.63 12.94
N GLY A 341 -5.52 15.14 13.60
CA GLY A 341 -5.52 16.42 14.31
C GLY A 341 -5.91 16.33 15.80
N VAL A 342 -6.11 15.13 16.35
CA VAL A 342 -6.42 14.88 17.77
C VAL A 342 -5.22 14.22 18.47
N PRO A 343 -4.44 14.97 19.28
CA PRO A 343 -3.24 14.45 19.94
C PRO A 343 -3.50 13.19 20.79
N THR A 344 -2.95 12.09 20.31
CA THR A 344 -2.97 10.76 20.92
C THR A 344 -1.60 10.42 21.48
N ARG A 345 -1.59 10.14 22.78
CA ARG A 345 -0.37 9.95 23.57
C ARG A 345 0.48 8.80 23.04
N ASP A 346 1.78 9.06 22.89
CA ASP A 346 2.80 8.10 22.43
C ASP A 346 2.60 7.61 20.97
N ILE A 347 1.72 8.27 20.19
CA ILE A 347 1.48 8.03 18.76
C ILE A 347 1.75 9.30 17.95
N ASP A 348 1.01 10.39 18.17
CA ASP A 348 1.11 11.63 17.38
C ASP A 348 1.11 12.91 18.23
N ASP A 349 1.12 12.81 19.56
CA ASP A 349 1.20 13.97 20.47
C ASP A 349 2.47 14.82 20.26
N GLN A 350 3.60 14.21 19.92
CA GLN A 350 4.80 14.92 19.47
C GLN A 350 4.55 15.65 18.13
N TRP A 351 3.91 14.98 17.17
CA TRP A 351 3.66 15.53 15.84
C TRP A 351 2.71 16.72 15.88
N LEU A 352 1.57 16.57 16.54
CA LEU A 352 0.50 17.56 16.65
C LEU A 352 0.76 18.66 17.69
N SER A 353 1.93 18.66 18.34
CA SER A 353 2.44 19.82 19.09
C SER A 353 2.56 21.08 18.23
N ARG A 354 2.62 20.93 16.90
CA ARG A 354 2.52 21.98 15.88
C ARG A 354 1.31 21.72 15.00
N THR A 355 0.42 22.70 14.90
CA THR A 355 -0.83 22.63 14.12
C THR A 355 -0.77 23.34 12.77
N THR A 356 0.36 23.98 12.42
CA THR A 356 0.55 24.61 11.11
C THR A 356 0.57 23.53 10.01
N PRO A 357 -0.37 23.56 9.05
CA PRO A 357 -0.42 22.57 7.97
C PRO A 357 0.86 22.56 7.12
N PRO A 358 1.34 21.38 6.68
CA PRO A 358 2.45 21.31 5.74
C PRO A 358 2.16 21.99 4.41
N ARG A 359 3.19 22.53 3.77
CA ARG A 359 3.14 23.11 2.42
C ARG A 359 4.31 22.64 1.56
N PRO A 360 4.33 21.34 1.14
CA PRO A 360 5.34 20.80 0.24
C PRO A 360 5.45 21.62 -1.05
N THR A 361 6.68 21.87 -1.52
CA THR A 361 6.93 22.60 -2.77
C THR A 361 7.59 21.74 -3.85
N ALA A 362 8.20 20.61 -3.49
CA ALA A 362 8.79 19.62 -4.41
C ALA A 362 8.79 18.23 -3.77
N LEU A 363 8.82 17.18 -4.60
CA LEU A 363 9.06 15.80 -4.18
C LEU A 363 10.53 15.47 -4.45
N ARG A 364 11.21 14.79 -3.50
CA ARG A 364 12.55 14.24 -3.70
C ARG A 364 12.56 12.78 -3.29
N LEU A 365 13.03 11.92 -4.18
CA LEU A 365 13.18 10.48 -3.98
C LEU A 365 14.67 10.17 -3.86
N GLY A 366 15.09 9.42 -2.84
CA GLY A 366 16.50 9.42 -2.46
C GLY A 366 16.88 8.49 -1.31
N TRP A 367 18.02 8.82 -0.70
CA TRP A 367 18.48 8.28 0.56
C TRP A 367 19.28 9.33 1.35
N GLU A 368 19.00 9.45 2.64
CA GLU A 368 19.72 10.26 3.62
C GLU A 368 19.90 9.44 4.91
N SER A 369 21.12 9.41 5.43
CA SER A 369 21.44 8.77 6.71
C SER A 369 22.55 9.55 7.42
N TYR A 370 22.41 9.74 8.74
CA TYR A 370 23.41 10.46 9.54
C TYR A 370 24.56 9.59 10.07
N GLY A 371 24.55 8.26 9.87
CA GLY A 371 25.68 7.44 10.33
C GLY A 371 25.70 5.93 10.01
N THR A 372 24.57 5.29 9.75
CA THR A 372 24.50 3.85 9.38
C THR A 372 23.31 3.56 8.48
N GLY A 373 23.32 2.45 7.75
CA GLY A 373 22.32 2.15 6.73
C GLY A 373 22.77 2.66 5.37
N ASP A 374 23.61 1.85 4.72
CA ASP A 374 23.71 1.85 3.25
C ASP A 374 22.51 1.07 2.71
N ASP A 375 21.95 1.52 1.59
CA ASP A 375 20.85 0.82 0.93
C ASP A 375 20.83 1.17 -0.56
N THR A 376 20.31 0.29 -1.40
CA THR A 376 20.00 0.56 -2.80
C THR A 376 18.49 0.51 -2.97
N LEU A 377 17.92 1.59 -3.49
CA LEU A 377 16.49 1.76 -3.67
C LEU A 377 16.17 1.97 -5.15
N TRP A 378 15.00 1.50 -5.57
CA TRP A 378 14.40 1.82 -6.85
C TRP A 378 13.03 2.46 -6.62
N PHE A 379 12.70 3.45 -7.42
CA PHE A 379 11.42 4.14 -7.44
C PHE A 379 10.83 4.09 -8.84
N ASP A 380 9.52 3.87 -8.93
CA ASP A 380 8.82 3.70 -10.20
C ASP A 380 7.35 4.14 -10.14
N ASP A 381 6.75 4.33 -11.33
CA ASP A 381 5.36 4.78 -11.59
C ASP A 381 4.88 5.91 -10.67
N VAL A 382 5.70 6.95 -10.53
CA VAL A 382 5.50 8.01 -9.54
C VAL A 382 4.41 8.96 -9.99
N ALA A 383 3.38 9.13 -9.15
CA ALA A 383 2.29 10.06 -9.36
C ALA A 383 2.15 11.06 -8.21
N VAL A 384 1.97 12.34 -8.52
CA VAL A 384 1.69 13.42 -7.54
C VAL A 384 0.52 14.26 -8.03
N GLY A 385 -0.54 14.42 -7.24
CA GLY A 385 -1.73 15.17 -7.67
C GLY A 385 -2.68 15.54 -6.53
N SER A 386 -3.80 16.17 -6.88
CA SER A 386 -4.85 16.61 -5.94
C SER A 386 -5.96 15.56 -5.73
N SER A 387 -5.83 14.38 -6.34
CA SER A 387 -6.74 13.24 -6.21
C SER A 387 -5.98 11.98 -5.80
N PRO A 388 -6.59 11.04 -5.05
CA PRO A 388 -5.97 9.77 -4.72
C PRO A 388 -5.59 8.98 -5.97
N VAL A 389 -4.41 8.36 -5.96
CA VAL A 389 -3.94 7.44 -7.00
C VAL A 389 -3.91 6.01 -6.45
N GLY A 390 -4.32 5.05 -7.27
CA GLY A 390 -4.37 3.62 -6.92
C GLY A 390 -3.00 2.97 -6.77
N CYS A 391 -2.99 1.83 -6.08
CA CYS A 391 -2.14 0.72 -6.51
C CYS A 391 -2.94 -0.09 -7.55
#